data_AF-A0A7Y2A759-F1
#
_entry.id   AF-A0A7Y2A759-F1
#
_cell.length_a   1.000
_cell.length_b   1.000
_cell.length_c   1.000
_cell.angle_alpha   90.00
_cell.angle_beta   90.00
_cell.angle_gamma   90.00
#
_symmetry.space_group_name_H-M   'P 1'
#
loop_
_entity.id
_entity.type
_entity.pdbx_description
1 polymer ?
#
loop_
_entity_poly.entity_id
_entity_poly.type
_entity_poly.pdbx_seq_one_letter_code
_entity_poly.pdbx_strand_id
1 'polypeptide(L)' 'FAIALVGLLPSLSKKISKWALVFFLFGVVLFSGSLYLLALKSQLAFSVTFLGPITPIGGFLLILGWIVLAYGLLTKGRG' A
#
# COMPACT_ATOMS: atom_id res chain seq x y z
N PHE A 1 -8.00 -6.79 -0.61
CA PHE A 1 -9.20 -6.14 -0.04
C PHE A 1 -9.18 -4.62 -0.20
N ALA A 2 -8.15 -3.90 0.28
CA ALA A 2 -8.11 -2.42 0.23
C ALA A 2 -8.35 -1.81 -1.18
N ILE A 3 -7.68 -2.32 -2.22
CA ILE A 3 -7.87 -1.86 -3.61
C ILE A 3 -9.33 -2.05 -4.08
N ALA A 4 -9.92 -3.21 -3.78
CA ALA A 4 -11.31 -3.50 -4.12
C ALA A 4 -12.26 -2.54 -3.37
N LEU A 5 -11.97 -2.25 -2.10
CA LEU A 5 -12.77 -1.33 -1.29
C LEU A 5 -12.75 0.11 -1.86
N VAL A 6 -11.61 0.58 -2.38
CA VAL A 6 -11.56 1.87 -3.10
C VAL A 6 -12.40 1.84 -4.37
N GLY A 7 -12.38 0.74 -5.13
CA GLY A 7 -13.16 0.60 -6.36
C GLY A 7 -14.68 0.48 -6.16
N LEU A 8 -15.11 -0.06 -5.01
CA LEU A 8 -16.52 -0.26 -4.66
C LEU A 8 -17.16 0.95 -3.98
N LEU A 9 -16.41 2.03 -3.73
CA LEU A 9 -16.90 3.25 -3.10
C LEU A 9 -17.10 4.35 -4.15
N PRO A 10 -18.26 4.40 -4.86
CA PRO A 10 -18.53 5.39 -5.89
C PRO A 10 -18.63 6.81 -5.33
N SER A 11 -18.78 6.95 -4.01
CA SER A 11 -18.88 8.22 -3.32
C SER A 11 -17.53 8.93 -3.15
N LEU A 12 -16.39 8.27 -3.31
CA LEU A 12 -15.09 8.91 -3.15
C LEU A 12 -14.76 9.86 -4.31
N SER A 13 -14.07 10.96 -4.00
CA SER A 13 -13.55 11.83 -5.06
C SER A 13 -12.52 11.08 -5.90
N LYS A 14 -12.47 11.36 -7.22
CA LYS A 14 -11.51 10.74 -8.14
C LYS A 14 -10.06 10.94 -7.68
N LYS A 15 -9.76 12.11 -7.08
CA LYS A 15 -8.44 12.44 -6.54
C LYS A 15 -8.06 11.53 -5.37
N ILE A 16 -8.96 11.38 -4.38
CA ILE A 16 -8.69 10.54 -3.20
C ILE A 16 -8.55 9.08 -3.61
N SER A 17 -9.44 8.59 -4.47
CA SER A 17 -9.39 7.21 -4.97
C SER A 17 -8.06 6.94 -5.68
N LYS A 18 -7.59 7.87 -6.53
CA LYS A 18 -6.29 7.73 -7.22
C LYS A 18 -5.13 7.64 -6.24
N TRP A 19 -5.05 8.53 -5.25
CA TRP A 19 -3.96 8.52 -4.27
C TRP A 19 -3.99 7.29 -3.36
N ALA A 20 -5.16 6.88 -2.88
CA ALA A 20 -5.31 5.65 -2.10
C ALA A 20 -4.86 4.42 -2.91
N LEU A 21 -5.26 4.31 -4.18
CA LEU A 21 -4.83 3.22 -5.06
C LEU A 21 -3.33 3.20 -5.27
N VAL A 22 -2.70 4.35 -5.52
CA VAL A 22 -1.23 4.44 -5.69
C VAL A 22 -0.54 3.96 -4.43
N PHE A 23 -0.93 4.45 -3.25
CA PHE A 23 -0.33 4.05 -1.99
C PHE A 23 -0.51 2.56 -1.68
N PHE A 24 -1.70 2.00 -1.92
CA PHE A 24 -1.92 0.57 -1.72
C PHE A 24 -1.14 -0.29 -2.72
N LEU A 25 -1.11 0.09 -4.00
CA LEU A 25 -0.44 -0.70 -5.02
C LEU A 25 1.08 -0.76 -4.77
N PHE A 26 1.71 0.40 -4.60
CA PHE A 26 3.14 0.47 -4.32
C PHE A 26 3.48 -0.12 -2.94
N GLY A 27 2.64 0.12 -1.93
CA GLY A 27 2.79 -0.47 -0.61
C GLY A 27 2.78 -1.99 -0.63
N VAL A 28 1.82 -2.63 -1.33
CA VAL A 28 1.76 -4.09 -1.47
C VAL A 28 2.98 -4.62 -2.20
N VAL A 29 3.35 -4.03 -3.34
CA VAL A 29 4.49 -4.49 -4.13
C VAL A 29 5.79 -4.41 -3.31
N LEU A 30 6.07 -3.29 -2.66
CA LEU A 30 7.28 -3.11 -1.87
C LEU A 30 7.29 -4.00 -0.62
N PHE A 31 6.17 -4.09 0.10
CA PHE A 31 6.07 -4.85 1.34
C PHE A 31 6.08 -6.37 1.10
N SER A 32 5.20 -6.86 0.24
CA SER A 32 5.10 -8.31 -0.03
C SER A 32 6.27 -8.78 -0.88
N GLY A 33 6.70 -7.98 -1.87
CA GLY A 33 7.86 -8.31 -2.70
C GLY A 33 9.14 -8.44 -1.89
N SER A 34 9.41 -7.52 -0.95
CA SER A 34 10.59 -7.60 -0.08
C SER A 34 10.54 -8.85 0.81
N LEU A 35 9.39 -9.17 1.39
CA LEU A 35 9.22 -10.36 2.24
C LEU A 35 9.43 -11.67 1.47
N TYR A 36 8.90 -11.78 0.24
CA TYR A 36 9.11 -12.97 -0.59
C TYR A 36 10.59 -13.18 -0.92
N LEU A 37 11.27 -12.12 -1.34
CA LEU A 37 12.70 -12.21 -1.63
C LEU A 37 13.52 -12.53 -0.37
N LEU A 38 13.17 -11.95 0.78
CA LEU A 38 13.82 -12.24 2.04
C LEU A 38 13.56 -13.68 2.52
N ALA A 39 12.37 -14.23 2.26
CA ALA A 39 12.06 -15.63 2.55
C ALA A 39 12.85 -16.60 1.66
N LEU A 40 13.13 -16.21 0.42
CA LEU A 40 13.93 -16.97 -0.53
C LEU A 40 15.44 -16.71 -0.38
N LYS A 41 15.89 -15.93 0.62
CA LYS A 41 17.29 -15.50 0.77
C LYS A 41 18.31 -16.66 0.76
N SER A 42 17.92 -17.85 1.21
CA SER A 42 18.80 -19.04 1.26
C SER A 42 18.89 -19.78 -0.08
N GLN A 43 17.96 -19.50 -1.00
CA GLN A 43 17.88 -20.11 -2.33
C GLN A 43 18.43 -19.17 -3.42
N LEU A 44 18.62 -17.88 -3.13
CA LEU A 44 19.17 -16.91 -4.06
C LEU A 44 20.70 -16.93 -4.04
N ALA A 45 21.32 -16.88 -5.22
CA ALA A 45 22.77 -16.82 -5.39
C ALA A 45 23.39 -15.46 -4.98
N PHE A 46 22.57 -14.47 -4.61
CA PHE A 46 22.98 -13.11 -4.25
C PHE A 46 22.34 -12.64 -2.94
N SER A 47 23.02 -11.72 -2.25
CA SER A 47 22.56 -11.17 -0.98
C SER A 47 21.37 -10.23 -1.16
N VAL A 48 20.29 -10.48 -0.41
CA VAL A 48 19.06 -9.67 -0.38
C VAL A 48 18.84 -8.94 0.94
N THR A 49 19.87 -8.85 1.78
CA THR A 49 19.78 -8.25 3.12
C THR A 49 19.38 -6.77 3.09
N PHE A 50 19.69 -6.07 1.99
CA PHE A 50 19.28 -4.67 1.76
C PHE A 50 17.76 -4.48 1.61
N LEU A 51 16.99 -5.56 1.44
CA LEU A 51 15.52 -5.49 1.38
C LEU A 51 14.88 -5.32 2.76
N GLY A 52 15.63 -5.52 3.85
CA GLY A 52 15.14 -5.33 5.23
C GLY A 52 14.50 -3.96 5.45
N PRO A 53 15.20 -2.85 5.14
CA PRO A 53 14.65 -1.48 5.22
C PRO A 53 13.52 -1.17 4.22
N ILE A 54 13.35 -1.95 3.15
CA ILE A 54 12.29 -1.73 2.15
C ILE A 54 10.93 -2.15 2.71
N THR A 55 10.89 -3.18 3.55
CA THR A 55 9.65 -3.66 4.16
C THR A 55 8.94 -2.56 4.98
N PRO A 56 9.60 -1.84 5.91
CA PRO A 56 8.98 -0.69 6.58
C PRO A 56 8.44 0.39 5.64
N ILE A 57 9.12 0.66 4.52
CA ILE A 57 8.67 1.66 3.52
C ILE A 57 7.37 1.20 2.86
N GLY A 58 7.29 -0.07 2.44
CA GLY A 58 6.06 -0.64 1.91
C GLY A 58 4.91 -0.56 2.92
N GLY A 59 5.17 -0.90 4.18
CA GLY A 59 4.20 -0.79 5.26
C GLY A 59 3.72 0.65 5.51
N PHE A 60 4.65 1.61 5.47
CA PHE A 60 4.32 3.04 5.59
C PHE A 60 3.39 3.52 4.48
N LEU A 61 3.64 3.13 3.22
CA LEU A 61 2.74 3.43 2.10
C LEU A 61 1.35 2.81 2.31
N LEU A 62 1.26 1.60 2.84
CA LEU A 62 -0.04 0.98 3.17
C LEU A 62 -0.80 1.80 4.22
N ILE A 63 -0.12 2.31 5.25
CA ILE A 63 -0.72 3.18 6.27
C ILE A 63 -1.22 4.48 5.63
N LEU A 64 -0.41 5.12 4.77
CA LEU A 64 -0.82 6.33 4.04
C LEU A 64 -2.04 6.10 3.16
N GLY A 65 -2.13 4.94 2.49
CA GLY A 65 -3.31 4.56 1.71
C GLY A 65 -4.60 4.54 2.53
N TRP A 66 -4.53 3.98 3.75
CA TRP A 66 -5.66 3.98 4.68
C TRP A 66 -6.00 5.38 5.21
N ILE A 67 -5.00 6.20 5.53
CA ILE A 67 -5.22 7.58 5.99
C ILE A 67 -5.93 8.40 4.91
N VAL A 68 -5.47 8.33 3.65
CA VAL A 68 -6.09 9.03 2.53
C VAL A 68 -7.54 8.58 2.33
N LEU A 69 -7.79 7.28 2.43
CA LEU A 69 -9.13 6.71 2.30
C LEU A 69 -10.06 7.19 3.42
N ALA A 70 -9.60 7.12 4.68
CA ALA A 70 -10.37 7.59 5.84
C ALA A 70 -10.67 9.09 5.74
N TYR A 71 -9.69 9.90 5.33
CA TYR A 71 -9.88 11.33 5.10
C TYR A 71 -10.98 11.60 4.07
N GLY A 72 -11.02 10.86 2.96
CA GLY A 72 -12.07 11.02 1.95
C GLY A 72 -13.47 10.65 2.44
N LEU A 73 -13.59 9.63 3.27
CA LEU A 73 -14.86 9.24 3.87
C LEU A 73 -15.34 10.27 4.91
N LEU A 74 -14.43 10.73 5.77
CA LEU A 74 -14.75 11.68 6.86
C LEU A 74 -15.02 13.11 6.39
N THR A 75 -14.48 13.50 5.24
CA THR A 75 -14.77 14.81 4.62
C THR A 75 -16.06 14.79 3.83
N LYS A 76 -16.43 13.66 3.21
CA LYS A 76 -17.70 13.55 2.50
C LYS A 76 -18.92 13.51 3.43
N GLY A 77 -18.82 12.88 4.60
CA GLY A 77 -19.91 12.87 5.59
C GLY A 77 -20.22 14.23 6.24
N ARG A 78 -19.45 15.27 5.93
CA ARG A 78 -19.62 16.64 6.45
C ARG A 78 -20.24 17.62 5.43
N GLY A 79 -20.48 17.18 4.20
CA GLY A 79 -21.00 18.00 3.10
C GLY A 79 -22.44 17.67 2.74
#